data_AF-A0A9W7CD33-F1
#
_entry.id   AF-A0A9W7CD33-F1
#
_cell.length_a   1.000
_cell.length_b   1.000
_cell.length_c   1.000
_cell.angle_alpha   90.00
_cell.angle_beta   90.00
_cell.angle_gamma   90.00
#
_symmetry.space_group_name_H-M   'P 1'
#
loop_
_entity.id
_entity.type
_entity.pdbx_description
1 polymer ?
#
loop_
_entity_poly.entity_id
_entity_poly.type
_entity_poly.pdbx_seq_one_letter_code
_entity_poly.pdbx_strand_id
1 'polypeptide(L)'
;MIVHGGYNVTDEMIKARRLGHRREFVTQVVFLLNITKVGNKACALADNLIVLDIPEGVKSIGAEAFYGCRSLTTISFPTTLLVIEHMAFFSCKSLENVDFLHTDLQEIGHGAFGRCSELETMTFPDSLQTLGEAVFMECSKLVPSHIDIYETSDVVGHFRSLQSKMWIEEVD
;
A
#
# COMPACT_ATOMS: atom_id res chain seq x y z
N MET A 1 21.90 -6.11 0.00
CA MET A 1 22.56 -4.92 -0.57
C MET A 1 22.52 -3.82 0.48
N ILE A 2 23.68 -3.38 0.97
CA ILE A 2 23.79 -2.21 1.87
C ILE A 2 23.76 -0.99 0.95
N VAL A 3 22.73 -0.16 1.07
CA VAL A 3 22.61 1.07 0.29
C VAL A 3 23.33 2.16 1.07
N HIS A 4 24.47 2.66 0.57
CA HIS A 4 25.17 3.80 1.16
C HIS A 4 24.69 5.10 0.51
N GLY A 5 24.24 6.04 1.34
CA GLY A 5 24.28 7.49 1.14
C GLY A 5 23.64 8.09 -0.13
N GLY A 6 22.58 8.89 0.08
CA GLY A 6 22.31 10.08 -0.74
C GLY A 6 21.59 9.92 -2.08
N TYR A 7 21.02 8.75 -2.38
CA TYR A 7 20.26 8.55 -3.62
C TYR A 7 18.82 8.09 -3.34
N ASN A 8 17.87 8.62 -4.13
CA ASN A 8 16.49 8.16 -4.16
C ASN A 8 16.48 6.64 -4.27
N VAL A 9 15.62 5.98 -3.49
CA VAL A 9 15.43 4.51 -3.47
C VAL A 9 15.34 3.91 -4.88
N THR A 10 14.89 4.70 -5.86
CA THR A 10 14.87 4.35 -7.29
C THR A 10 16.23 4.00 -7.89
N ASP A 11 17.32 4.74 -7.62
CA ASP A 11 18.53 4.62 -8.43
C ASP A 11 19.36 3.36 -8.12
N GLU A 12 19.40 2.94 -6.86
CA GLU A 12 20.11 1.72 -6.46
C GLU A 12 19.25 0.46 -6.68
N MET A 13 17.92 0.54 -6.52
CA MET A 13 17.02 -0.58 -6.88
C MET A 13 16.92 -0.78 -8.40
N ILE A 14 17.01 0.30 -9.20
CA ILE A 14 17.07 0.22 -10.68
C ILE A 14 18.44 -0.26 -11.17
N LYS A 15 19.56 0.06 -10.50
CA LYS A 15 20.89 -0.45 -10.85
C LYS A 15 20.99 -1.97 -10.69
N ALA A 16 20.45 -2.54 -9.61
CA ALA A 16 20.38 -4.01 -9.45
C ALA A 16 19.60 -4.68 -10.60
N ARG A 17 18.60 -3.99 -11.16
CA ARG A 17 17.80 -4.45 -12.30
C ARG A 17 18.53 -4.38 -13.65
N ARG A 18 19.49 -3.47 -13.82
CA ARG A 18 20.20 -3.23 -15.10
C ARG A 18 21.45 -4.09 -15.31
N LEU A 19 21.96 -4.75 -14.27
CA LEU A 19 23.24 -5.49 -14.34
C LEU A 19 23.12 -6.99 -14.70
N GLY A 20 21.96 -7.49 -15.13
CA GLY A 20 21.85 -8.86 -15.66
C GLY A 20 22.15 -9.99 -14.66
N HIS A 21 22.29 -9.68 -13.37
CA HIS A 21 22.38 -10.67 -12.30
C HIS A 21 20.99 -11.30 -12.07
N ARG A 22 20.92 -12.63 -12.12
CA ARG A 22 19.71 -13.43 -11.81
C ARG A 22 19.01 -12.84 -10.60
N ARG A 23 17.74 -12.44 -10.78
CA ARG A 23 16.72 -12.09 -9.76
C ARG A 23 17.22 -12.32 -8.33
N GLU A 24 17.97 -11.38 -7.79
CA GLU A 24 18.45 -11.51 -6.42
C GLU A 24 17.23 -11.41 -5.50
N PHE A 25 17.16 -12.33 -4.54
CA PHE A 25 16.05 -12.55 -3.63
C PHE A 25 15.89 -11.35 -2.68
N VAL A 26 15.19 -10.31 -3.12
CA VAL A 26 14.86 -9.17 -2.24
C VAL A 26 13.73 -9.59 -1.31
N THR A 27 14.08 -10.10 -0.14
CA THR A 27 13.13 -10.51 0.91
C THR A 27 12.79 -9.38 1.88
N GLN A 28 13.64 -8.35 1.95
CA GLN A 28 13.49 -7.18 2.84
C GLN A 28 13.95 -5.90 2.13
N VAL A 29 13.25 -4.79 2.41
CA VAL A 29 13.67 -3.43 2.01
C VAL A 29 14.29 -2.75 3.23
N VAL A 30 15.52 -2.25 3.09
CA VAL A 30 16.17 -1.43 4.12
C VAL A 30 16.11 0.02 3.66
N PHE A 31 15.40 0.84 4.41
CA PHE A 31 15.34 2.27 4.13
C PHE A 31 16.50 3.00 4.83
N LEU A 32 17.06 3.98 4.14
CA LEU A 32 18.03 4.89 4.72
C LEU A 32 17.32 5.83 5.71
N LEU A 33 17.99 6.14 6.82
CA LEU A 33 17.50 7.12 7.80
C LEU A 33 17.25 8.46 7.09
N ASN A 34 16.09 9.07 7.38
CA ASN A 34 15.64 10.40 6.95
C ASN A 34 14.99 10.53 5.56
N ILE A 35 14.50 9.45 4.94
CA ILE A 35 13.63 9.63 3.76
C ILE A 35 12.26 10.16 4.19
N THR A 36 11.75 11.17 3.47
CA THR A 36 10.40 11.73 3.70
C THR A 36 9.37 11.23 2.68
N LYS A 37 9.82 10.54 1.62
CA LYS A 37 8.98 10.00 0.55
C LYS A 37 9.55 8.70 0.01
N VAL A 38 8.70 7.70 -0.19
CA VAL A 38 9.00 6.55 -1.06
C VAL A 38 8.67 6.95 -2.50
N GLY A 39 9.64 6.81 -3.40
CA GLY A 39 9.49 7.24 -4.80
C GLY A 39 8.53 6.38 -5.62
N ASN A 40 8.09 6.93 -6.75
CA ASN A 40 7.20 6.23 -7.68
C ASN A 40 7.90 4.99 -8.23
N LYS A 41 7.18 3.87 -8.32
CA LYS A 41 7.68 2.56 -8.79
C LYS A 41 8.95 2.08 -8.08
N ALA A 42 9.25 2.57 -6.87
CA ALA A 42 10.50 2.31 -6.14
C ALA A 42 10.86 0.81 -6.05
N CYS A 43 9.85 -0.02 -5.78
CA CYS A 43 9.98 -1.46 -5.58
C CYS A 43 8.95 -2.26 -6.40
N ALA A 44 8.44 -1.71 -7.49
CA ALA A 44 7.41 -2.37 -8.30
C ALA A 44 7.89 -3.72 -8.85
N LEU A 45 7.02 -4.73 -8.75
CA LEU A 45 7.21 -6.12 -9.16
C LEU A 45 8.28 -6.87 -8.34
N ALA A 46 8.51 -6.45 -7.09
CA ALA A 46 9.36 -7.19 -6.16
C ALA A 46 8.60 -8.42 -5.62
N ASP A 47 8.46 -9.45 -6.46
CA ASP A 47 7.69 -10.67 -6.17
C ASP A 47 8.18 -11.47 -4.97
N ASN A 48 9.40 -11.23 -4.48
CA ASN A 48 9.97 -11.94 -3.33
C ASN A 48 9.93 -11.12 -2.03
N LEU A 49 9.44 -9.88 -2.08
CA LEU A 49 9.32 -9.04 -0.89
C LEU A 49 8.17 -9.56 -0.04
N ILE A 50 8.45 -9.93 1.21
CA ILE A 50 7.45 -10.52 2.12
C ILE A 50 7.02 -9.52 3.20
N VAL A 51 8.00 -8.81 3.77
CA VAL A 51 7.79 -7.83 4.84
C VAL A 51 8.32 -6.48 4.38
N LEU A 52 7.54 -5.44 4.64
CA LEU A 52 7.88 -4.06 4.31
C LEU A 52 7.77 -3.18 5.55
N ASP A 53 8.91 -2.73 6.07
CA ASP A 53 8.94 -1.77 7.18
C ASP A 53 9.25 -0.37 6.66
N ILE A 54 8.23 0.48 6.55
CA ILE A 54 8.40 1.87 6.13
C ILE A 54 8.90 2.69 7.33
N PRO A 55 10.01 3.43 7.23
CA PRO A 55 10.64 4.08 8.38
C PRO A 55 9.86 5.32 8.82
N GLU A 56 9.98 5.63 10.12
CA GLU A 56 9.50 6.90 10.68
C GLU A 56 10.07 8.11 9.93
N GLY A 57 9.23 9.15 9.79
CA GLY A 57 9.55 10.35 9.04
C GLY A 57 9.08 10.32 7.57
N VAL A 58 8.77 9.14 7.01
CA VAL A 58 8.11 9.07 5.70
C VAL A 58 6.73 9.68 5.79
N LYS A 59 6.47 10.65 4.90
CA LYS A 59 5.21 11.38 4.77
C LYS A 59 4.37 10.89 3.61
N SER A 60 4.98 10.31 2.57
CA SER A 60 4.23 9.83 1.40
C SER A 60 4.81 8.58 0.76
N ILE A 61 3.92 7.75 0.22
CA ILE A 61 4.26 6.59 -0.62
C ILE A 61 3.82 6.91 -2.04
N GLY A 62 4.79 6.95 -2.96
CA GLY A 62 4.58 7.37 -4.33
C GLY A 62 3.77 6.40 -5.19
N ALA A 63 3.32 6.90 -6.34
CA ALA A 63 2.54 6.15 -7.30
C ALA A 63 3.21 4.83 -7.70
N GLU A 64 2.43 3.74 -7.68
CA GLU A 64 2.88 2.39 -8.03
C GLU A 64 4.13 1.92 -7.24
N ALA A 65 4.48 2.52 -6.09
CA ALA A 65 5.74 2.26 -5.38
C ALA A 65 6.01 0.77 -5.13
N PHE A 66 4.98 -0.01 -4.82
CA PHE A 66 5.02 -1.44 -4.55
C PHE A 66 4.05 -2.22 -5.45
N TYR A 67 3.75 -1.70 -6.63
CA TYR A 67 2.86 -2.34 -7.60
C TYR A 67 3.31 -3.78 -7.87
N GLY A 68 2.41 -4.75 -7.69
CA GLY A 68 2.64 -6.16 -8.01
C GLY A 68 3.69 -6.85 -7.14
N CYS A 69 3.93 -6.40 -5.91
CA CYS A 69 4.70 -7.16 -4.91
C CYS A 69 3.87 -8.35 -4.42
N ARG A 70 3.80 -9.43 -5.21
CA ARG A 70 2.81 -10.50 -5.02
C ARG A 70 2.96 -11.29 -3.72
N SER A 71 4.17 -11.42 -3.18
CA SER A 71 4.43 -12.13 -1.91
C SER A 71 4.43 -11.24 -0.68
N LEU A 72 4.13 -9.94 -0.81
CA LEU A 72 4.09 -9.01 0.32
C LEU A 72 2.91 -9.37 1.22
N THR A 73 3.18 -9.81 2.45
CA THR A 73 2.17 -10.21 3.43
C THR A 73 1.98 -9.18 4.53
N THR A 74 3.03 -8.44 4.88
CA THR A 74 3.05 -7.56 6.06
C THR A 74 3.68 -6.22 5.74
N ILE A 75 3.01 -5.14 6.18
CA ILE A 75 3.51 -3.77 6.04
C ILE A 75 3.44 -3.07 7.40
N SER A 76 4.56 -2.50 7.83
CA SER A 76 4.59 -1.57 8.97
C SER A 76 4.62 -0.14 8.43
N PHE A 77 3.62 0.66 8.77
CA PHE A 77 3.55 2.07 8.39
C PHE A 77 4.05 2.97 9.52
N PRO A 78 4.72 4.10 9.20
CA PRO A 78 5.15 5.04 10.21
C PRO A 78 3.98 5.91 10.67
N THR A 79 4.07 6.37 11.91
CA THR A 79 3.08 7.29 12.48
C THR A 79 2.91 8.56 11.64
N THR A 80 3.99 8.99 10.98
CA THR A 80 4.04 10.23 10.20
C THR A 80 3.43 10.17 8.80
N LEU A 81 2.96 9.00 8.33
CA LEU A 81 2.46 8.83 6.97
C LEU A 81 1.22 9.70 6.73
N LEU A 82 1.19 10.47 5.64
CA LEU A 82 0.08 11.35 5.28
C LEU A 82 -0.65 10.91 4.02
N VAL A 83 0.08 10.39 3.02
CA VAL A 83 -0.46 10.12 1.68
C VAL A 83 0.05 8.80 1.11
N ILE A 84 -0.88 8.00 0.57
CA ILE A 84 -0.60 6.87 -0.30
C ILE A 84 -1.12 7.21 -1.70
N GLU A 85 -0.22 7.34 -2.67
CA GLU A 85 -0.61 7.72 -4.04
C GLU A 85 -1.24 6.55 -4.83
N HIS A 86 -1.72 6.86 -6.04
CA HIS A 86 -2.46 5.90 -6.88
C HIS A 86 -1.68 4.59 -7.12
N MET A 87 -2.41 3.48 -7.06
CA MET A 87 -1.92 2.12 -7.33
C MET A 87 -0.68 1.69 -6.51
N ALA A 88 -0.35 2.37 -5.40
CA ALA A 88 0.89 2.14 -4.65
C ALA A 88 1.11 0.67 -4.25
N PHE A 89 0.06 -0.06 -3.87
CA PHE A 89 0.08 -1.48 -3.49
C PHE A 89 -0.84 -2.34 -4.40
N PHE A 90 -1.14 -1.87 -5.61
CA PHE A 90 -2.02 -2.60 -6.50
C PHE A 90 -1.45 -3.98 -6.85
N SER A 91 -2.27 -5.02 -6.79
CA SER A 91 -1.90 -6.42 -7.03
C SER A 91 -0.85 -7.00 -6.07
N CYS A 92 -0.78 -6.50 -4.82
CA CYS A 92 -0.09 -7.17 -3.71
C CYS A 92 -0.94 -8.35 -3.21
N LYS A 93 -0.93 -9.45 -3.97
CA LYS A 93 -1.92 -10.53 -3.84
C LYS A 93 -1.92 -11.24 -2.49
N SER A 94 -0.77 -11.38 -1.83
CA SER A 94 -0.65 -12.03 -0.52
C SER A 94 -0.82 -11.10 0.68
N LEU A 95 -1.18 -9.83 0.47
CA LEU A 95 -1.35 -8.88 1.58
C LEU A 95 -2.66 -9.19 2.29
N GLU A 96 -2.59 -9.60 3.55
CA GLU A 96 -3.76 -10.09 4.32
C GLU A 96 -4.40 -9.00 5.19
N ASN A 97 -3.59 -8.18 5.85
CA ASN A 97 -4.06 -7.20 6.81
C ASN A 97 -3.30 -5.89 6.63
N VAL A 98 -4.01 -4.77 6.74
CA VAL A 98 -3.43 -3.43 6.68
C VAL A 98 -3.93 -2.61 7.86
N ASP A 99 -3.01 -2.13 8.69
CA ASP A 99 -3.34 -1.33 9.87
C ASP A 99 -2.82 0.10 9.71
N PHE A 100 -3.74 1.07 9.70
CA PHE A 100 -3.42 2.50 9.68
C PHE A 100 -3.80 3.23 10.98
N LEU A 101 -4.27 2.52 12.01
CA LEU A 101 -4.83 3.12 13.23
C LEU A 101 -3.89 4.11 13.92
N HIS A 102 -2.59 3.89 13.81
CA HIS A 102 -1.55 4.70 14.45
C HIS A 102 -0.84 5.67 13.49
N THR A 103 -1.47 6.02 12.37
CA THR A 103 -0.90 6.92 11.37
C THR A 103 -1.64 8.26 11.30
N ASP A 104 -0.98 9.29 10.79
CA ASP A 104 -1.58 10.57 10.43
C ASP A 104 -2.23 10.55 9.02
N LEU A 105 -2.55 9.36 8.47
CA LEU A 105 -2.93 9.18 7.07
C LEU A 105 -4.18 9.97 6.70
N GLN A 106 -4.06 10.83 5.69
CA GLN A 106 -5.14 11.73 5.25
C GLN A 106 -5.72 11.32 3.89
N GLU A 107 -4.91 10.73 3.01
CA GLU A 107 -5.30 10.41 1.64
C GLU A 107 -4.79 9.05 1.19
N ILE A 108 -5.70 8.27 0.58
CA ILE A 108 -5.40 7.06 -0.18
C ILE A 108 -5.89 7.24 -1.61
N GLY A 109 -4.98 7.19 -2.58
CA GLY A 109 -5.26 7.45 -3.99
C GLY A 109 -5.97 6.29 -4.71
N HIS A 110 -6.42 6.58 -5.94
CA HIS A 110 -7.15 5.64 -6.79
C HIS A 110 -6.48 4.26 -6.87
N GLY A 111 -7.23 3.20 -6.59
CA GLY A 111 -6.79 1.82 -6.74
C GLY A 111 -5.59 1.41 -5.87
N ALA A 112 -5.22 2.19 -4.84
CA ALA A 112 -4.00 1.96 -4.07
C ALA A 112 -3.85 0.53 -3.55
N PHE A 113 -4.96 -0.15 -3.21
CA PHE A 113 -5.00 -1.53 -2.72
C PHE A 113 -5.83 -2.46 -3.63
N GLY A 114 -6.04 -2.09 -4.90
CA GLY A 114 -6.82 -2.91 -5.82
C GLY A 114 -6.10 -4.24 -6.12
N ARG A 115 -6.85 -5.33 -6.30
CA ARG A 115 -6.37 -6.69 -6.55
C ARG A 115 -5.51 -7.29 -5.44
N CYS A 116 -5.63 -6.79 -4.21
CA CYS A 116 -5.11 -7.48 -3.03
C CYS A 116 -6.09 -8.59 -2.63
N SER A 117 -6.03 -9.72 -3.36
CA SER A 117 -7.03 -10.79 -3.27
C SER A 117 -7.14 -11.45 -1.90
N GLU A 118 -6.03 -11.48 -1.14
CA GLU A 118 -5.98 -12.04 0.21
C GLU A 118 -6.29 -11.02 1.31
N LEU A 119 -6.54 -9.74 0.98
CA LEU A 119 -6.79 -8.69 1.97
C LEU A 119 -8.13 -8.96 2.67
N GLU A 120 -8.07 -9.27 3.96
CA GLU A 120 -9.20 -9.65 4.80
C GLU A 120 -9.65 -8.50 5.71
N THR A 121 -8.70 -7.70 6.21
CA THR A 121 -8.99 -6.58 7.12
C THR A 121 -8.22 -5.32 6.74
N MET A 122 -8.86 -4.16 6.96
CA MET A 122 -8.19 -2.87 6.87
C MET A 122 -8.78 -1.88 7.88
N THR A 123 -7.94 -1.30 8.71
CA THR A 123 -8.32 -0.25 9.67
C THR A 123 -7.85 1.12 9.17
N PHE A 124 -8.58 2.18 9.54
CA PHE A 124 -8.25 3.55 9.16
C PHE A 124 -8.10 4.44 10.39
N PRO A 125 -7.25 5.48 10.34
CA PRO A 125 -7.18 6.48 11.39
C PRO A 125 -8.32 7.49 11.24
N ASP A 126 -8.65 8.16 12.34
CA ASP A 126 -9.64 9.26 12.37
C ASP A 126 -9.27 10.44 11.46
N SER A 127 -8.00 10.54 11.09
CA SER A 127 -7.45 11.61 10.24
C SER A 127 -7.73 11.41 8.75
N LEU A 128 -8.25 10.24 8.33
CA LEU A 128 -8.49 9.95 6.92
C LEU A 128 -9.62 10.83 6.34
N GLN A 129 -9.26 11.65 5.35
CA GLN A 129 -10.16 12.60 4.70
C GLN A 129 -10.59 12.14 3.31
N THR A 130 -9.69 11.49 2.57
CA THR A 130 -9.91 11.14 1.16
C THR A 130 -9.58 9.69 0.87
N LEU A 131 -10.54 9.00 0.25
CA LEU A 131 -10.37 7.67 -0.32
C LEU A 131 -10.69 7.72 -1.81
N GLY A 132 -9.70 7.37 -2.64
CA GLY A 132 -9.83 7.35 -4.08
C GLY A 132 -10.80 6.28 -4.57
N GLU A 133 -11.18 6.38 -5.84
CA GLU A 133 -12.02 5.35 -6.46
C GLU A 133 -11.28 4.02 -6.57
N ALA A 134 -12.04 2.92 -6.58
CA ALA A 134 -11.52 1.58 -6.83
C ALA A 134 -10.41 1.09 -5.89
N VAL A 135 -10.23 1.70 -4.71
CA VAL A 135 -9.16 1.34 -3.76
C VAL A 135 -9.20 -0.15 -3.39
N PHE A 136 -10.38 -0.76 -3.32
CA PHE A 136 -10.57 -2.19 -3.01
C PHE A 136 -11.10 -3.00 -4.20
N MET A 137 -10.92 -2.51 -5.43
CA MET A 137 -11.34 -3.25 -6.63
C MET A 137 -10.73 -4.66 -6.61
N GLU A 138 -11.56 -5.69 -6.81
CA GLU A 138 -11.12 -7.10 -6.85
C GLU A 138 -10.41 -7.58 -5.56
N CYS A 139 -10.69 -6.99 -4.39
CA CYS A 139 -10.30 -7.54 -3.08
C CYS A 139 -11.35 -8.54 -2.60
N SER A 140 -11.28 -9.78 -3.10
CA SER A 140 -12.32 -10.81 -2.92
C SER A 140 -12.57 -11.25 -1.47
N LYS A 141 -11.60 -11.08 -0.58
CA LYS A 141 -11.72 -11.46 0.83
C LYS A 141 -12.11 -10.33 1.77
N LEU A 142 -12.05 -9.09 1.30
CA LEU A 142 -12.33 -7.92 2.13
C LEU A 142 -13.84 -7.74 2.23
N VAL A 143 -14.40 -8.06 3.41
CA VAL A 143 -15.82 -7.85 3.71
C VAL A 143 -16.04 -6.54 4.45
N PRO A 144 -17.21 -5.89 4.34
CA PRO A 144 -17.40 -4.55 4.88
C PRO A 144 -17.36 -4.49 6.41
N SER A 145 -17.67 -5.60 7.08
CA SER A 145 -17.58 -5.72 8.55
C SER A 145 -16.14 -5.74 9.07
N HIS A 146 -15.14 -5.86 8.19
CA HIS A 146 -13.72 -5.82 8.54
C HIS A 146 -13.06 -4.48 8.17
N ILE A 147 -13.89 -3.49 7.88
CA ILE A 147 -13.48 -2.11 7.62
C ILE A 147 -14.02 -1.25 8.77
N ASP A 148 -13.16 -0.98 9.74
CA ASP A 148 -13.48 -0.06 10.83
C ASP A 148 -13.24 1.38 10.35
N ILE A 149 -14.32 2.08 10.00
CA ILE A 149 -14.33 3.52 9.75
C ILE A 149 -15.06 4.22 10.90
N TYR A 150 -14.38 5.12 11.60
CA TYR A 150 -15.03 5.98 12.60
C TYR A 150 -15.96 6.97 11.86
N GLU A 151 -17.20 7.10 12.35
CA GLU A 151 -18.38 7.68 11.65
C GLU A 151 -18.29 9.19 11.29
N THR A 152 -17.12 9.82 11.31
CA THR A 152 -16.98 11.29 11.33
C THR A 152 -16.55 11.94 10.01
N SER A 153 -16.24 11.21 8.94
CA SER A 153 -15.83 11.80 7.65
C SER A 153 -16.71 11.39 6.46
N ASP A 154 -16.89 12.30 5.50
CA ASP A 154 -17.66 12.14 4.25
C ASP A 154 -17.24 10.92 3.39
N VAL A 155 -16.17 10.21 3.79
CA VAL A 155 -15.69 8.94 3.25
C VAL A 155 -16.71 7.80 3.40
N VAL A 156 -17.60 7.88 4.40
CA VAL A 156 -18.71 6.91 4.60
C VAL A 156 -19.63 6.85 3.38
N GLY A 157 -19.87 7.98 2.70
CA GLY A 157 -20.71 8.03 1.49
C GLY A 157 -20.09 7.26 0.31
N HIS A 158 -18.77 7.37 0.14
CA HIS A 158 -18.03 6.60 -0.88
C HIS A 158 -17.98 5.11 -0.52
N PHE A 159 -17.77 4.75 0.75
CA PHE A 159 -17.83 3.36 1.21
C PHE A 159 -19.20 2.73 1.00
N ARG A 160 -20.30 3.44 1.28
CA ARG A 160 -21.66 2.98 0.99
C ARG A 160 -21.91 2.80 -0.51
N SER A 161 -21.29 3.63 -1.36
CA SER A 161 -21.33 3.44 -2.82
C SER A 161 -20.40 2.31 -3.31
N LEU A 162 -19.30 2.02 -2.61
CA LEU A 162 -18.45 0.87 -2.91
C LEU A 162 -19.16 -0.43 -2.48
N GLN A 163 -19.86 -0.42 -1.35
CA GLN A 163 -20.77 -1.50 -0.99
C GLN A 163 -21.80 -1.74 -2.11
N SER A 164 -22.51 -0.71 -2.58
CA SER A 164 -23.50 -0.94 -3.65
C SER A 164 -22.91 -1.40 -4.99
N LYS A 165 -21.63 -1.16 -5.29
CA LYS A 165 -20.99 -1.56 -6.56
C LYS A 165 -20.18 -2.85 -6.48
N MET A 166 -19.75 -3.26 -5.28
CA MET A 166 -19.08 -4.54 -5.03
C MET A 166 -20.06 -5.69 -4.82
N TRP A 167 -21.32 -5.40 -4.45
CA TRP A 167 -22.31 -6.40 -4.00
C TRP A 167 -23.58 -6.49 -4.87
N ILE A 168 -23.57 -6.09 -6.15
CA ILE A 168 -24.74 -6.20 -7.06
C ILE A 168 -24.96 -7.61 -7.65
N GLU A 169 -24.21 -8.63 -7.24
CA GLU A 169 -24.54 -10.02 -7.61
C GLU A 169 -24.61 -10.88 -6.34
N GLU A 170 -25.79 -10.93 -5.72
CA GLU A 170 -26.38 -12.12 -5.08
C GLU A 170 -27.75 -11.76 -4.49
N VAL A 171 -28.73 -11.59 -5.38
CA VAL A 171 -30.14 -11.82 -5.03
C VAL A 171 -30.77 -12.60 -6.18
N ASP A 172 -30.79 -13.92 -6.02
CA ASP A 172 -31.84 -14.82 -6.50
C ASP A 172 -32.03 -15.94 -5.45
#